data_AF-A0A527TNK9-F1
#
_entry.id   AF-A0A527TNK9-F1
#
_cell.length_a   1.000
_cell.length_b   1.000
_cell.length_c   1.000
_cell.angle_alpha   90.00
_cell.angle_beta   90.00
_cell.angle_gamma   90.00
#
_symmetry.space_group_name_H-M   'P 1'
#
loop_
_entity.id
_entity.type
_entity.pdbx_description
1 polymer ?
#
loop_
_entity_poly.entity_id
_entity_poly.type
_entity_poly.pdbx_seq_one_letter_code
_entity_poly.pdbx_strand_id
1 'polypeptide(L)' 'MGNFKVETMEGDAVLKSTDVQANSDLQAAKAAAPRPVEPGRAGKDAWLRVTHIASGRTSEFLFA' A
#
# COMPACT_ATOMS: atom_id res chain seq x y z
N MET A 1 8.19 -13.32 7.05
CA MET A 1 8.50 -12.04 6.39
C MET A 1 7.62 -11.93 5.15
N GLY A 2 6.89 -10.83 4.97
CA GLY A 2 6.23 -10.55 3.69
C GLY A 2 7.23 -10.04 2.65
N ASN A 3 6.89 -10.11 1.37
CA ASN A 3 7.68 -9.54 0.28
C ASN A 3 7.24 -8.11 -0.12
N PHE A 4 6.11 -7.64 0.40
CA PHE A 4 5.62 -6.28 0.23
C PHE A 4 5.40 -5.60 1.59
N LYS A 5 5.84 -4.35 1.71
CA LYS A 5 5.49 -3.47 2.82
C LYS A 5 4.35 -2.58 2.39
N VAL A 6 3.21 -2.68 3.04
CA VAL A 6 2.03 -1.85 2.78
C VAL A 6 1.89 -0.83 3.88
N GLU A 7 1.89 0.45 3.51
CA GLU A 7 1.82 1.57 4.43
C GLU A 7 0.57 2.38 4.13
N THR A 8 -0.27 2.59 5.15
CA THR A 8 -1.36 3.55 5.07
C THR A 8 -0.81 4.93 5.32
N MET A 9 -1.01 5.81 4.35
CA MET A 9 -0.51 7.17 4.30
C MET A 9 -1.68 8.13 4.44
N GLU A 10 -1.47 9.27 5.09
CA GLU A 10 -2.37 10.42 5.08
C GLU A 10 -1.50 11.66 4.82
N GLY A 11 -1.58 12.19 3.60
CA GLY A 11 -0.54 13.11 3.09
C GLY A 11 0.83 12.44 3.09
N ASP A 12 1.80 13.06 3.76
CA ASP A 12 3.18 12.56 3.92
C ASP A 12 3.39 11.69 5.17
N ALA A 13 2.37 11.54 6.02
CA ALA A 13 2.47 10.80 7.27
C ALA A 13 2.11 9.32 7.07
N VAL A 14 2.92 8.43 7.65
CA VAL A 14 2.61 6.99 7.73
C VAL A 14 1.71 6.75 8.96
N LEU A 15 0.46 6.39 8.74
CA LEU A 15 -0.48 6.02 9.80
C LEU A 15 -0.29 4.58 10.29
N LYS A 16 -0.02 3.66 9.35
CA LYS A 16 0.12 2.23 9.64
C LYS A 16 1.07 1.58 8.65
N SER A 17 1.80 0.56 9.09
CA SER A 17 2.63 -0.28 8.23
C SER A 17 2.36 -1.76 8.52
N THR A 18 2.26 -2.56 7.46
CA THR A 18 2.06 -4.01 7.52
C THR A 18 2.90 -4.68 6.45
N ASP A 19 3.62 -5.74 6.80
CA ASP A 19 4.28 -6.60 5.83
C ASP A 19 3.31 -7.70 5.33
N VAL A 20 3.16 -7.78 4.02
CA VAL A 20 2.24 -8.71 3.35
C VAL A 20 3.03 -9.62 2.40
N GLN A 21 2.71 -10.91 2.44
CA GLN A 21 3.14 -11.84 1.41
C GLN A 21 2.11 -11.86 0.27
N ALA A 22 2.49 -11.41 -0.92
CA ALA A 22 1.61 -11.36 -2.09
C ALA A 22 2.39 -11.61 -3.39
N ASN A 23 1.69 -11.82 -4.50
CA ASN A 23 2.32 -11.97 -5.82
C ASN A 23 2.38 -10.65 -6.61
N SER A 24 1.65 -9.62 -6.18
CA SER A 24 1.61 -8.32 -6.84
C SER A 24 1.29 -7.19 -5.86
N ASP A 25 1.62 -5.97 -6.25
CA ASP A 25 1.40 -4.76 -5.45
C ASP A 25 -0.10 -4.56 -5.17
N LEU A 26 -0.95 -4.84 -6.16
CA LEU A 26 -2.42 -4.76 -6.00
C LEU A 26 -2.94 -5.84 -5.04
N GLN A 27 -2.41 -7.06 -5.07
CA GLN A 27 -2.79 -8.09 -4.11
C GLN A 27 -2.36 -7.71 -2.70
N ALA A 28 -1.15 -7.17 -2.55
CA ALA A 28 -0.65 -6.69 -1.26
C ALA A 28 -1.53 -5.56 -0.71
N ALA A 29 -1.88 -4.58 -1.56
CA ALA A 29 -2.78 -3.49 -1.21
C ALA A 29 -4.12 -4.04 -0.71
N LYS A 30 -4.78 -4.90 -1.48
CA LYS A 30 -6.08 -5.49 -1.13
C LYS A 30 -6.05 -6.33 0.15
N ALA A 31 -4.94 -7.01 0.43
CA ALA A 31 -4.79 -7.84 1.62
C ALA A 31 -4.57 -7.02 2.90
N ALA A 32 -3.89 -5.88 2.82
CA ALA A 32 -3.67 -4.99 3.96
C ALA A 32 -4.77 -3.93 4.15
N ALA A 33 -5.49 -3.58 3.09
CA ALA A 33 -6.50 -2.54 3.12
C ALA A 33 -7.74 -2.98 3.94
N PRO A 34 -8.26 -2.12 4.83
CA PRO A 34 -9.53 -2.38 5.52
C PRO A 34 -10.76 -2.20 4.61
N ARG A 35 -10.59 -1.60 3.43
CA ARG A 35 -11.64 -1.26 2.46
C ARG A 35 -11.12 -1.51 1.04
N PRO A 36 -12.01 -1.60 0.03
CA PRO A 36 -11.59 -1.73 -1.36
C PRO A 36 -10.60 -0.62 -1.77
N VAL A 37 -9.65 -0.97 -2.62
CA VAL A 37 -8.60 -0.07 -3.09
C VAL A 37 -8.46 -0.15 -4.59
N GLU A 38 -8.18 0.99 -5.20
CA GLU A 38 -7.99 1.13 -6.63
C GLU A 38 -6.61 1.73 -6.93
N PRO A 39 -5.99 1.37 -8.07
CA PRO A 39 -4.77 2.02 -8.52
C PRO A 39 -5.03 3.53 -8.70
N GLY A 40 -4.22 4.36 -8.06
CA GLY A 40 -4.41 5.81 -8.08
C GLY A 40 -3.24 6.54 -7.45
N ARG A 41 -3.10 7.83 -7.75
CA ARG A 41 -1.99 8.65 -7.23
C ARG A 41 -2.35 9.20 -5.86
N ALA A 42 -1.37 9.31 -4.95
CA ALA A 42 -1.54 9.90 -3.63
C ALA A 42 -2.32 11.22 -3.68
N GLY A 43 -3.37 11.32 -2.85
CA GLY A 43 -4.23 12.48 -2.70
C GLY A 43 -4.10 13.13 -1.32
N LYS A 44 -5.00 14.07 -1.02
CA LYS A 44 -5.12 14.66 0.32
C LYS A 44 -5.71 13.68 1.34
N ASP A 45 -6.54 12.76 0.87
CA ASP A 45 -7.16 11.73 1.71
C ASP A 45 -6.20 10.57 1.98
N ALA A 46 -6.58 9.69 2.91
CA ALA A 46 -5.81 8.50 3.20
C ALA A 46 -5.61 7.65 1.93
N TRP A 47 -4.39 7.12 1.75
CA TRP A 47 -4.01 6.29 0.61
C TRP A 47 -3.06 5.18 1.06
N LEU A 48 -2.72 4.24 0.18
CA LEU A 48 -1.80 3.14 0.46
C LEU A 48 -0.55 3.22 -0.39
N ARG A 49 0.60 3.17 0.27
CA ARG A 49 1.91 2.98 -0.35
C ARG A 49 2.32 1.52 -0.23
N VAL A 50 2.43 0.82 -1.34
CA VAL A 50 2.93 -0.55 -1.39
C VAL A 50 4.35 -0.55 -1.89
N THR A 51 5.29 -1.00 -1.06
CA THR A 51 6.71 -1.09 -1.39
C THR A 51 7.11 -2.55 -1.53
N HIS A 52 7.58 -2.95 -2.70
CA HIS A 52 8.18 -4.26 -2.89
C HIS A 52 9.55 -4.29 -2.22
N ILE A 53 9.73 -5.14 -1.21
CA ILE A 53 10.90 -5.12 -0.33
C ILE A 53 12.18 -5.49 -1.08
N ALA A 54 12.10 -6.46 -1.99
CA ALA A 54 13.28 -6.92 -2.73
C ALA A 54 13.76 -5.91 -3.78
N SER A 55 12.86 -5.15 -4.40
CA SER A 55 13.21 -4.20 -5.47
C SER A 55 13.19 -2.73 -5.03
N GLY A 56 12.70 -2.42 -3.83
CA GLY A 56 12.46 -1.06 -3.36
C GLY A 56 11.39 -0.29 -4.14
N ARG A 57 10.66 -0.96 -5.04
CA ARG A 57 9.68 -0.30 -5.92
C ARG A 57 8.42 0.04 -5.12
N THR A 58 8.00 1.29 -5.20
CA THR A 58 6.75 1.78 -4.61
C THR A 58 5.63 1.86 -5.63
N SER A 59 4.42 1.54 -5.20
CA SER A 59 3.16 1.69 -5.91
C SER A 59 2.14 2.36 -4.99
N GLU A 60 1.32 3.23 -5.57
CA GLU A 60 0.34 4.03 -4.84
C GLU A 60 -1.07 3.51 -5.16
N PHE A 61 -1.91 3.42 -4.14
CA PHE A 61 -3.30 3.01 -4.26
C PHE A 61 -4.19 3.94 -3.44
N LEU A 62 -5.39 4.21 -3.94
CA LEU A 62 -6.41 4.99 -3.25
C LEU A 62 -7.42 4.04 -2.62
N PHE A 63 -8.02 4.44 -1.49
CA PHE A 63 -9.22 3.77 -1.01
C PHE A 63 -10.40 4.19 -1.89
N ALA A 64 -11.20 3.21 -2.31
CA ALA A 64 -12.47 3.44 -2.99
C ALA A 64 -13.61 3.73 -2.00
#